data_AF-A0A8J8EIX2-F1
#
_entry.id   AF-A0A8J8EIX2-F1
#
_cell.length_a   1.000
_cell.length_b   1.000
_cell.length_c   1.000
_cell.angle_alpha   90.00
_cell.angle_beta   90.00
_cell.angle_gamma   90.00
#
_symmetry.space_group_name_H-M   'P 1'
#
loop_
_entity.id
_entity.type
_entity.pdbx_description
1 polymer ?
#
loop_
_entity_poly.entity_id
_entity_poly.type
_entity_poly.pdbx_seq_one_letter_code
_entity_poly.pdbx_strand_id
1 'polypeptide(L)'
;MRLLRFGPSILFLRTSDIKKTEEQISRIFGVSKTSANEALRESGEFETILFITGIEEKKTIPHEDAFLIKKRAPLVLKEILNRGIPIERVDVECAILLMRIPK
;
A
#
# COMPACT_ATOMS: atom_id res chain seq x y z
N MET A 1 24.57 18.00 1.27
CA MET A 1 23.64 18.05 2.43
C MET A 1 22.91 16.72 2.52
N ARG A 2 22.88 16.06 3.68
CA ARG A 2 22.10 14.81 3.87
C ARG A 2 20.66 15.18 4.22
N LEU A 3 19.68 14.62 3.52
CA LEU A 3 18.26 14.92 3.70
C LEU A 3 17.54 13.66 4.23
N LEU A 4 16.81 13.81 5.35
CA LEU A 4 15.83 12.81 5.77
C LEU A 4 14.54 13.05 4.99
N ARG A 5 13.98 12.00 4.40
CA ARG A 5 12.68 12.06 3.72
C ARG A 5 11.71 11.09 4.39
N PHE A 6 10.44 11.44 4.38
CA PHE A 6 9.43 10.43 4.64
C PHE A 6 9.40 9.45 3.47
N GLY A 7 9.27 8.17 3.80
CA GLY A 7 8.94 7.10 2.89
C GLY A 7 7.45 7.10 2.56
N PRO A 8 6.97 6.07 1.86
CA PRO A 8 5.57 5.97 1.48
C PRO A 8 4.67 5.82 2.69
N SER A 9 3.37 6.07 2.47
CA SER A 9 2.33 5.60 3.38
C SER A 9 2.17 4.08 3.23
N ILE A 10 1.86 3.39 4.33
CA ILE A 10 1.54 1.95 4.30
C ILE A 10 0.08 1.76 4.66
N LEU A 11 -0.61 1.00 3.81
CA LEU A 11 -2.00 0.60 4.00
C LEU A 11 -2.13 -0.92 3.99
N PHE A 12 -2.90 -1.45 4.94
CA PHE A 12 -3.33 -2.84 4.92
C PHE A 12 -4.84 -2.89 4.70
N LEU A 13 -5.27 -3.49 3.60
CA LEU A 13 -6.66 -3.81 3.33
C LEU A 13 -6.93 -5.23 3.84
N ARG A 14 -7.87 -5.33 4.77
CA ARG A 14 -8.34 -6.60 5.32
C ARG A 14 -9.60 -7.00 4.58
N THR A 15 -9.56 -8.17 3.96
CA THR A 15 -10.68 -8.69 3.18
C THR A 15 -10.89 -10.18 3.35
N SER A 16 -12.14 -10.63 3.21
CA SER A 16 -12.49 -12.05 3.09
C SER A 16 -12.16 -12.63 1.70
N ASP A 17 -12.05 -11.79 0.65
CA ASP A 17 -11.77 -12.23 -0.72
C ASP A 17 -10.54 -11.50 -1.28
N ILE A 18 -9.36 -12.01 -0.89
CA ILE A 18 -8.05 -11.45 -1.25
C ILE A 18 -7.90 -11.39 -2.77
N LYS A 19 -8.18 -12.48 -3.48
CA LYS A 19 -7.95 -12.59 -4.93
C LYS A 19 -8.80 -11.60 -5.71
N LYS A 20 -10.10 -11.51 -5.41
CA LYS A 20 -10.98 -10.54 -6.06
C LYS A 20 -10.56 -9.10 -5.77
N THR A 21 -10.16 -8.82 -4.53
CA THR A 21 -9.67 -7.49 -4.13
C THR A 21 -8.38 -7.14 -4.89
N GLU A 22 -7.45 -8.07 -5.04
CA GLU A 22 -6.22 -7.90 -5.83
C GLU A 22 -6.51 -7.56 -7.30
N GLU A 23 -7.44 -8.29 -7.93
CA GLU A 23 -7.86 -8.04 -9.31
C GLU A 23 -8.50 -6.65 -9.46
N GLN A 24 -9.36 -6.26 -8.51
CA GLN A 24 -9.99 -4.94 -8.51
C GLN A 24 -8.99 -3.80 -8.29
N ILE A 25 -8.06 -3.95 -7.33
CA ILE A 25 -7.00 -2.96 -7.08
C ILE A 25 -6.12 -2.79 -8.32
N SER A 26 -5.70 -3.89 -8.94
CA SER A 26 -4.91 -3.86 -10.18
C SER A 26 -5.64 -3.09 -11.28
N ARG A 27 -6.95 -3.36 -11.46
CA ARG A 27 -7.79 -2.69 -12.46
C ARG A 27 -8.02 -1.21 -12.18
N ILE A 28 -8.29 -0.83 -10.93
CA ILE A 28 -8.63 0.55 -10.55
C ILE A 28 -7.43 1.48 -10.64
N PHE A 29 -6.26 0.99 -10.21
CA PHE A 29 -5.05 1.79 -10.15
C PHE A 29 -4.11 1.57 -11.36
N GLY A 30 -4.38 0.57 -12.20
CA GLY A 30 -3.54 0.27 -13.37
C GLY A 30 -2.14 -0.22 -12.97
N VAL A 31 -2.06 -0.99 -11.89
CA VAL A 31 -0.81 -1.47 -11.29
C VAL A 31 -0.80 -3.00 -11.24
N SER A 32 0.40 -3.59 -11.21
CA SER A 32 0.59 -5.00 -10.92
C SER A 32 1.15 -5.18 -9.51
N LYS A 33 1.01 -6.41 -8.99
CA LYS A 33 1.73 -6.82 -7.78
C LYS A 33 3.24 -6.75 -8.01
N THR A 34 3.96 -6.42 -6.96
CA THR A 34 5.42 -6.41 -6.88
C THR A 34 5.83 -6.93 -5.50
N SER A 35 7.11 -7.26 -5.32
CA SER A 35 7.60 -7.59 -3.98
C SER A 35 7.57 -6.38 -3.06
N ALA A 36 7.33 -6.58 -1.77
CA ALA A 36 7.35 -5.52 -0.76
C ALA A 36 8.70 -4.78 -0.71
N ASN A 37 9.81 -5.49 -0.94
CA ASN A 37 11.15 -4.90 -0.99
C ASN A 37 11.33 -3.99 -2.20
N GLU A 38 10.82 -4.40 -3.37
CA GLU A 38 10.84 -3.57 -4.57
C GLU A 38 9.92 -2.35 -4.41
N ALA A 39 8.70 -2.54 -3.90
CA ALA A 39 7.80 -1.45 -3.57
C ALA A 39 8.46 -0.42 -2.64
N LEU A 40 9.11 -0.88 -1.57
CA LEU A 40 9.83 -0.02 -0.63
C LEU A 40 10.97 0.74 -1.30
N ARG A 41 11.77 0.07 -2.15
CA ARG A 41 12.91 0.69 -2.85
C ARG A 41 12.46 1.79 -3.82
N GLU A 42 11.45 1.49 -4.64
CA GLU A 42 10.94 2.35 -5.72
C GLU A 42 9.94 3.41 -5.23
N SER A 43 9.47 3.30 -3.99
CA SER A 43 8.48 4.21 -3.43
C SER A 43 9.02 5.60 -3.07
N GLY A 44 8.16 6.59 -3.27
CA GLY A 44 8.37 7.98 -2.82
C GLY A 44 7.53 8.36 -1.60
N GLU A 45 7.87 9.52 -1.03
CA GLU A 45 7.17 10.16 0.10
C GLU A 45 5.66 10.33 -0.09
N PHE A 46 5.22 10.54 -1.34
CA PHE A 46 3.82 10.84 -1.66
C PHE A 46 3.10 9.66 -2.31
N GLU A 47 3.64 8.47 -2.12
CA GLU A 47 3.14 7.22 -2.67
C GLU A 47 2.66 6.31 -1.56
N THR A 48 1.95 5.24 -1.94
CA THR A 48 1.36 4.30 -1.00
C THR A 48 1.78 2.89 -1.35
N ILE A 49 2.28 2.16 -0.38
CA ILE A 49 2.42 0.71 -0.45
C ILE A 49 1.17 0.10 0.18
N LEU A 50 0.50 -0.74 -0.59
CA LEU A 50 -0.77 -1.35 -0.23
C LEU A 50 -0.60 -2.86 -0.11
N PHE A 51 -0.92 -3.40 1.05
CA PHE A 51 -0.97 -4.83 1.33
C PHE A 51 -2.43 -5.27 1.38
N ILE A 52 -2.74 -6.41 0.75
CA ILE A 52 -4.06 -7.03 0.82
C ILE A 52 -3.89 -8.31 1.64
N THR A 53 -4.71 -8.45 2.66
CA THR A 53 -4.51 -9.44 3.72
C THR A 53 -5.85 -10.00 4.19
N GLY A 54 -5.83 -11.18 4.80
CA GLY A 54 -7.05 -11.82 5.29
C GLY A 54 -7.65 -11.09 6.50
N ILE A 55 -8.97 -11.21 6.69
CA ILE A 55 -9.66 -10.63 7.85
C ILE A 55 -9.20 -11.21 9.20
N GLU A 56 -8.75 -12.47 9.19
CA GLU A 56 -8.28 -13.20 10.38
C GLU A 56 -6.90 -12.73 10.86
N GLU A 57 -6.18 -11.96 10.05
CA GLU A 57 -4.87 -11.47 10.40
C GLU A 57 -4.96 -10.32 11.43
N LYS A 58 -4.47 -10.63 12.64
CA LYS A 58 -4.47 -9.69 13.77
C LYS A 58 -3.28 -8.71 13.76
N LYS A 59 -2.23 -8.99 12.98
CA LYS A 59 -1.01 -8.17 12.94
C LYS A 59 -0.83 -7.54 11.56
N THR A 60 -0.32 -6.32 11.52
CA THR A 60 0.06 -5.57 10.31
C THR A 60 1.47 -5.96 9.88
N ILE A 61 1.65 -7.23 9.50
CA ILE A 61 2.94 -7.73 8.99
C ILE A 61 2.93 -7.57 7.46
N PRO A 62 3.89 -6.82 6.87
CA PRO A 62 4.07 -6.77 5.43
C PRO A 62 4.21 -8.18 4.85
N HIS A 63 3.34 -8.52 3.90
CA HIS A 63 3.47 -9.75 3.11
C HIS A 63 4.61 -9.61 2.10
N GLU A 64 5.01 -10.72 1.48
CA GLU A 64 6.06 -10.71 0.44
C GLU A 64 5.66 -9.86 -0.76
N ASP A 65 4.36 -9.80 -1.06
CA ASP A 65 3.79 -9.05 -2.17
C ASP A 65 3.05 -7.80 -1.70
N ALA A 66 3.13 -6.74 -2.51
CA ALA A 66 2.42 -5.48 -2.31
C ALA A 66 2.04 -4.82 -3.64
N PHE A 67 1.21 -3.80 -3.57
CA PHE A 67 0.99 -2.86 -4.67
C PHE A 67 1.65 -1.53 -4.35
N LEU A 68 2.45 -1.02 -5.30
CA LEU A 68 2.95 0.35 -5.24
C LEU A 68 2.01 1.27 -6.01
N ILE A 69 1.28 2.12 -5.30
CA ILE A 69 0.35 3.08 -5.91
C ILE A 69 0.97 4.47 -5.86
N LYS A 70 1.11 5.10 -7.04
CA LYS A 70 1.69 6.44 -7.23
C LYS A 70 0.72 7.57 -6.81
N LYS A 71 0.08 7.42 -5.65
CA LYS A 71 -0.85 8.37 -5.02
C LYS A 71 -0.69 8.29 -3.50
N ARG A 72 -0.99 9.39 -2.79
CA ARG A 72 -1.01 9.42 -1.32
C ARG A 72 -2.18 8.60 -0.77
N ALA A 73 -2.02 8.03 0.43
CA ALA A 73 -3.00 7.14 1.04
C ALA A 73 -4.45 7.68 1.08
N PRO A 74 -4.71 8.96 1.41
CA PRO A 74 -6.09 9.48 1.37
C PRO A 74 -6.76 9.41 0.00
N LEU A 75 -5.99 9.59 -1.08
CA LEU A 75 -6.51 9.46 -2.45
C LEU A 75 -6.75 7.99 -2.82
N VAL A 76 -5.87 7.09 -2.36
CA VAL A 76 -6.05 5.64 -2.54
C VAL A 76 -7.34 5.19 -1.84
N LEU A 77 -7.52 5.56 -0.58
CA LEU A 77 -8.73 5.24 0.20
C LEU A 77 -9.99 5.85 -0.41
N LYS A 78 -9.93 7.11 -0.85
CA LYS A 78 -11.06 7.75 -1.56
C LYS A 78 -11.48 6.94 -2.78
N GLU A 79 -10.55 6.52 -3.62
CA GLU A 79 -10.88 5.75 -4.82
C GLU A 79 -11.46 4.37 -4.47
N ILE A 80 -10.86 3.69 -3.49
CA ILE A 80 -11.35 2.40 -3.00
C ILE A 80 -12.80 2.51 -2.51
N LEU A 81 -13.09 3.49 -1.65
CA LEU A 81 -14.42 3.71 -1.07
C LEU A 81 -15.47 4.02 -2.14
N ASN A 82 -15.14 4.86 -3.12
CA ASN A 82 -16.06 5.26 -4.19
C ASN A 82 -16.30 4.14 -5.23
N ARG A 83 -15.51 3.08 -5.22
CA ARG A 83 -15.63 1.95 -6.17
C ARG A 83 -16.33 0.72 -5.56
N GLY A 84 -16.67 0.76 -4.26
CA GLY A 84 -17.40 -0.32 -3.59
C GLY A 84 -16.63 -1.64 -3.51
N ILE A 85 -15.29 -1.57 -3.36
CA ILE A 85 -14.47 -2.76 -3.16
C ILE A 85 -14.85 -3.40 -1.81
N PRO A 86 -15.05 -4.74 -1.74
CA PRO A 86 -15.40 -5.43 -0.50
C PRO A 86 -14.19 -5.46 0.45
N ILE A 87 -14.08 -4.42 1.27
CA ILE A 87 -13.04 -4.27 2.28
C ILE A 87 -13.72 -4.07 3.63
N GLU A 88 -13.36 -4.91 4.57
CA GLU A 88 -13.97 -5.01 5.88
C GLU A 88 -13.23 -4.13 6.89
N ARG A 89 -11.90 -4.00 6.74
CA ARG A 89 -11.10 -3.10 7.58
C ARG A 89 -9.91 -2.54 6.80
N VAL A 90 -9.57 -1.30 7.09
CA VAL A 90 -8.34 -0.66 6.62
C VAL A 90 -7.49 -0.33 7.84
N ASP A 91 -6.29 -0.87 7.91
CA ASP A 91 -5.29 -0.46 8.89
C ASP A 91 -4.34 0.54 8.20
N VAL A 92 -4.29 1.76 8.73
CA VAL A 92 -3.41 2.83 8.26
C VAL A 92 -2.20 2.88 9.20
N GLU A 93 -1.05 2.48 8.70
CA GLU A 93 0.20 2.53 9.48
C GLU A 93 0.95 3.84 9.23
N CYS A 94 1.81 4.22 10.20
CA CYS A 94 2.61 5.44 10.13
C CYS A 94 3.50 5.49 8.88
N ALA A 95 3.81 6.70 8.42
CA ALA A 95 4.81 6.91 7.37
C ALA A 95 6.18 6.40 7.83
N ILE A 96 6.86 5.62 7.00
CA ILE A 96 8.23 5.18 7.27
C ILE A 96 9.16 6.40 7.21
N LEU A 97 10.09 6.55 8.14
CA LEU A 97 11.19 7.50 7.98
C LEU A 97 12.34 6.82 7.22
N LEU A 98 12.67 7.34 6.03
CA LEU A 98 13.74 6.78 5.20
C LEU A 98 14.92 7.75 5.11
N MET A 99 16.08 7.29 5.56
CA MET A 99 17.34 7.97 5.24
C MET A 99 17.78 7.57 3.83
N ARG A 100 17.48 8.42 2.84
CA ARG A 100 17.97 8.24 1.46
C ARG A 100 19.30 8.97 1.28
N ILE A 101 20.36 8.23 0.98
CA ILE A 101 21.66 8.80 0.60
C ILE A 101 21.58 9.14 -0.90
N PRO A 102 21.67 10.42 -1.30
CA PRO A 102 21.73 10.78 -2.71
C PRO A 102 22.95 10.12 -3.37
N LYS A 103 22.79 9.61 -4.60
CA LYS A 103 23.94 9.24 -5.44
C LYS A 103 24.68 10.50 -5.87
#